data_AF-A0A7L3MUH0-F1
#
_entry.id   AF-A0A7L3MUH0-F1
#
_cell.length_a   1.000
_cell.length_b   1.000
_cell.length_c   1.000
_cell.angle_alpha   90.00
_cell.angle_beta   90.00
_cell.angle_gamma   90.00
#
_symmetry.space_group_name_H-M   'P 1'
#
loop_
_entity.id
_entity.type
_entity.pdbx_description
1 polymer ?
#
loop_
_entity_poly.entity_id
_entity_poly.type
_entity_poly.pdbx_seq_one_letter_code
_entity_poly.pdbx_strand_id
1 'polypeptide(L)' 'PRHKCGNKRSCAQNHFAFKIISGAANVVGPSICFDDVTLMSSVKNNVGRGLNIALVNGTSGHLLKENTFDMYSG' A
#
# COMPACT_ATOMS: atom_id res chain seq x y z
N PRO A 1 -16.01 15.27 4.49
CA PRO A 1 -14.70 15.10 5.17
C PRO A 1 -13.87 14.03 4.45
N ARG A 2 -12.56 14.24 4.28
CA ARG A 2 -11.66 13.21 3.71
C ARG A 2 -11.20 12.29 4.84
N HIS A 3 -11.46 10.99 4.72
CA HIS A 3 -10.98 9.99 5.67
C HIS A 3 -9.60 9.46 5.24
N LYS A 4 -8.82 8.92 6.19
CA LYS A 4 -7.48 8.37 5.94
C LYS A 4 -7.52 7.35 4.78
N CYS A 5 -6.52 7.42 3.90
CA CYS A 5 -6.42 6.63 2.66
C CYS A 5 -7.62 6.75 1.70
N GLY A 6 -8.48 7.77 1.89
CA GLY A 6 -9.71 7.93 1.11
C GLY A 6 -10.75 6.85 1.39
N ASN A 7 -10.79 6.31 2.60
CA ASN A 7 -11.80 5.34 3.02
C ASN A 7 -13.21 5.96 3.07
N LYS A 8 -14.25 5.13 2.94
CA LYS A 8 -15.65 5.59 2.99
C LYS A 8 -16.08 6.09 4.36
N ARG A 9 -15.40 5.63 5.42
CA ARG A 9 -15.66 5.97 6.82
C ARG A 9 -14.35 5.98 7.60
N SER A 10 -14.32 6.70 8.72
CA SER A 10 -13.20 6.65 9.66
C SER A 10 -13.10 5.29 10.34
N CYS A 11 -11.87 4.86 10.65
CA CYS A 11 -11.64 3.71 11.52
C CYS A 11 -11.96 4.08 12.99
N ALA A 12 -12.25 3.06 13.81
CA ALA A 12 -12.39 3.22 15.25
C ALA A 12 -11.05 3.59 15.91
N GLN A 13 -11.10 3.99 17.19
CA GLN A 13 -9.88 4.22 17.96
C GLN A 13 -9.01 2.95 18.01
N ASN A 14 -7.68 3.13 18.02
CA ASN A 14 -6.69 2.05 18.04
C ASN A 14 -6.75 1.11 16.82
N HIS A 15 -7.26 1.58 15.68
CA HIS A 15 -7.22 0.85 14.41
C HIS A 15 -6.47 1.67 13.34
N PHE A 16 -5.66 1.00 12.54
CA PHE A 16 -5.04 1.61 11.37
C PHE A 16 -6.00 1.59 10.17
N ALA A 17 -6.03 2.67 9.41
CA ALA A 17 -6.69 2.69 8.11
C ALA A 17 -5.72 2.17 7.04
N PHE A 18 -6.21 1.38 6.08
CA PHE A 18 -5.41 1.03 4.90
C PHE A 18 -6.30 0.93 3.67
N LYS A 19 -5.68 1.08 2.50
CA LYS A 19 -6.30 0.85 1.20
C LYS A 19 -5.28 0.25 0.27
N ILE A 20 -5.61 -0.91 -0.30
CA ILE A 20 -4.77 -1.65 -1.24
C ILE A 20 -5.53 -1.73 -2.55
N ILE A 21 -4.87 -1.36 -3.64
CA ILE A 21 -5.42 -1.40 -5.00
C ILE A 21 -4.41 -2.13 -5.88
N SER A 22 -4.85 -3.17 -6.57
CA SER A 22 -4.02 -3.89 -7.53
C SER A 22 -3.65 -3.00 -8.73
N GLY A 23 -2.64 -3.41 -9.48
CA GLY A 23 -2.36 -2.80 -10.78
C GLY A 23 -3.48 -3.06 -11.79
N ALA A 24 -3.46 -2.31 -12.90
CA ALA A 24 -4.31 -2.54 -14.06
C ALA A 24 -3.44 -2.97 -15.25
N ALA A 25 -3.60 -4.24 -15.65
CA ALA A 25 -2.74 -4.91 -16.62
C ALA A 25 -1.25 -4.70 -16.27
N ASN A 26 -0.44 -4.22 -17.22
CA ASN A 26 0.97 -3.91 -17.08
C ASN A 26 1.26 -2.40 -17.19
N VAL A 27 0.23 -1.55 -17.25
CA VAL A 27 0.36 -0.11 -17.54
C VAL A 27 0.25 0.76 -16.28
N VAL A 28 -0.57 0.35 -15.32
CA VAL A 28 -0.74 1.04 -14.03
C VAL A 28 -0.30 0.10 -12.93
N GLY A 29 0.74 0.48 -12.19
CA GLY A 29 1.20 -0.27 -11.03
C GLY A 29 0.23 -0.16 -9.83
N PRO A 30 0.30 -1.10 -8.88
CA PRO A 30 -0.56 -1.10 -7.69
C PRO A 30 -0.33 0.13 -6.79
N SER A 31 -1.22 0.32 -5.82
CA SER A 31 -1.01 1.28 -4.73
C SER A 31 -1.36 0.68 -3.37
N ILE A 32 -0.53 0.99 -2.38
CA ILE A 32 -0.71 0.60 -0.98
C ILE A 32 -0.63 1.87 -0.13
N CYS A 33 -1.74 2.23 0.50
CA CYS A 33 -1.81 3.29 1.51
C CYS A 33 -2.05 2.67 2.89
N PHE A 34 -1.31 3.15 3.88
CA PHE A 34 -1.41 2.75 5.28
C PHE A 34 -1.37 4.00 6.17
N ASP A 35 -2.38 4.14 7.01
CA ASP A 35 -2.63 5.26 7.91
C ASP A 35 -2.45 6.66 7.30
N ASP A 36 -3.01 6.85 6.10
CA ASP A 36 -2.93 8.05 5.25
C ASP A 36 -1.55 8.31 4.60
N VAL A 37 -0.60 7.41 4.80
CA VAL A 37 0.70 7.43 4.13
C VAL A 37 0.69 6.46 2.94
N THR A 38 1.04 6.94 1.75
CA THR A 38 1.23 6.06 0.59
C THR A 38 2.59 5.38 0.70
N LEU A 39 2.57 4.08 0.98
CA LEU A 39 3.76 3.24 1.12
C LEU A 39 4.29 2.84 -0.26
N MET A 40 3.44 2.24 -1.10
CA MET A 40 3.83 1.79 -2.44
C MET A 40 2.91 2.42 -3.50
N SER A 41 3.48 2.93 -4.59
CA SER A 41 2.70 3.41 -5.74
C SER A 41 3.56 3.60 -6.99
N SER A 42 2.91 3.65 -8.16
CA SER A 42 3.57 4.02 -9.42
C SER A 42 4.25 5.39 -9.35
N VAL A 43 3.64 6.38 -8.67
CA VAL A 43 4.21 7.73 -8.52
C VAL A 43 5.50 7.72 -7.69
N LYS A 44 5.61 6.79 -6.72
CA LYS A 44 6.81 6.60 -5.90
C LYS A 44 7.89 5.77 -6.59
N ASN A 45 7.61 5.19 -7.77
CA ASN A 45 8.52 4.30 -8.50
C ASN A 45 9.05 3.13 -7.67
N ASN A 46 8.24 2.60 -6.72
CA ASN A 46 8.61 1.50 -5.83
C ASN A 46 7.65 0.29 -5.97
N VAL A 47 7.08 0.11 -7.15
CA VAL A 47 6.18 -1.00 -7.49
C VAL A 47 6.61 -1.67 -8.79
N GLY A 48 6.27 -2.95 -8.96
CA GLY A 48 6.68 -3.75 -10.12
C GLY A 48 5.70 -4.87 -10.46
N ARG A 49 6.04 -5.64 -11.51
CA ARG A 49 5.32 -6.86 -11.90
C ARG A 49 5.35 -7.89 -10.77
N GLY A 50 4.27 -8.64 -10.61
CA GLY A 50 4.16 -9.68 -9.60
C GLY A 50 3.67 -9.17 -8.25
N LEU A 51 4.25 -9.68 -7.16
CA LEU A 51 3.83 -9.38 -5.80
C LEU A 51 4.54 -8.15 -5.26
N ASN A 52 3.76 -7.22 -4.71
CA ASN A 52 4.25 -5.99 -4.09
C ASN A 52 3.90 -6.06 -2.61
N ILE A 53 4.90 -6.02 -1.73
CA ILE A 53 4.74 -6.29 -0.30
C ILE A 53 5.27 -5.10 0.52
N ALA A 54 4.45 -4.59 1.44
CA ALA A 54 4.84 -3.63 2.45
C ALA A 54 4.68 -4.25 3.85
N LEU A 55 5.78 -4.32 4.60
CA LEU A 55 5.85 -4.79 5.98
C LEU A 55 5.83 -3.58 6.92
N VAL A 56 4.88 -3.57 7.84
CA VAL A 56 4.70 -2.49 8.83
C VAL A 56 4.77 -3.03 10.25
N ASN A 57 5.17 -2.19 11.20
CA ASN A 57 5.11 -2.50 12.62
C ASN A 57 3.66 -2.43 13.11
N GLY A 58 3.16 -3.52 13.70
CA GLY A 58 1.76 -3.61 14.14
C GLY A 58 1.38 -2.77 15.36
N THR A 59 2.36 -2.22 16.08
CA THR A 59 2.13 -1.35 17.25
C THR A 59 2.26 0.11 16.89
N SER A 60 3.33 0.51 16.20
CA SER A 60 3.58 1.91 15.84
C SER A 60 3.00 2.31 14.49
N GLY A 61 2.70 1.35 13.62
CA GLY A 61 2.27 1.60 12.25
C GLY A 61 3.39 2.03 11.30
N HIS A 62 4.66 2.06 11.76
CA HIS A 62 5.78 2.47 10.92
C HIS A 62 6.13 1.40 9.87
N LEU A 63 6.45 1.84 8.65
CA LEU A 63 6.99 0.99 7.60
C LEU A 63 8.35 0.42 8.03
N LEU A 64 8.49 -0.90 7.96
CA LEU A 64 9.74 -1.62 8.24
C LEU A 64 10.48 -1.96 6.96
N LYS A 65 9.76 -2.43 5.93
CA LYS A 65 10.34 -2.81 4.64
C LYS A 65 9.28 -2.82 3.55
N GLU A 66 9.69 -2.54 2.33
CA GLU A 66 8.88 -2.75 1.14
C GLU A 66 9.72 -3.44 0.07
N ASN A 67 9.11 -4.32 -0.72
CA ASN A 67 9.80 -4.98 -1.82
C ASN A 67 8.82 -5.48 -2.88
N THR A 68 9.36 -5.77 -4.05
CA THR A 68 8.63 -6.29 -5.20
C THR A 68 9.24 -7.61 -5.66
N PHE A 69 8.41 -8.60 -5.96
CA PHE A 69 8.83 -9.93 -6.38
C PHE A 69 8.15 -10.27 -7.70
N ASP A 70 8.93 -10.44 -8.75
CA ASP A 70 8.43 -10.81 -10.07
C ASP A 70 8.03 -12.29 -10.09
N MET A 71 6.74 -12.57 -10.23
CA MET A 71 6.22 -13.94 -10.24
C MET A 71 6.12 -14.54 -11.65
N TYR A 72 6.51 -13.79 -12.69
CA TYR A 72 6.48 -14.28 -14.08
C TYR A 72 7.83 -14.89 -14.50
N SER A 73 8.94 -14.24 -14.13
CA SER A 73 10.29 -14.64 -14.51
C SER A 73 11.31 -14.45 -13.39
N GLY A 74 10.86 -14.61 -12.14
CA GLY A 74 11.67 -14.41 -10.93
C GLY A 74 12.64 -15.52 -10.62
#